data_AF-A0A1G9R5L0-F1
#
_entry.id   AF-A0A1G9R5L0-F1
#
_cell.length_a   1.000
_cell.length_b   1.000
_cell.length_c   1.000
_cell.angle_alpha   90.00
_cell.angle_beta   90.00
_cell.angle_gamma   90.00
#
_symmetry.space_group_name_H-M   'P 1'
#
loop_
_entity.id
_entity.type
_entity.pdbx_description
1 polymer ?
#
loop_
_entity_poly.entity_id
_entity_poly.type
_entity_poly.pdbx_seq_one_letter_code
_entity_poly.pdbx_strand_id
1 'polypeptide(L)'
;MKKTIVSSTLGLLLLFAGNVYAAEDETAVDPNSELYDTSRVIEEAEYELTEENSEKALLQDEYADDRLNEAEVSLDKGDEANAEELLEDYEEHVKQAEEDMEAAKENGEDISTVEETLVENSQKRSENLRALLEREDLPEEAKAGIAKALENQQKAEQNYLAARKKAEEAQEVAQEEAQEETQEKEQEKAQEKQEKAQEKAQEKQEKAQEKAQEKQEKAQEKAQAQQEKAQEKAQAQQEKAQEKAQAQQEKAQEKQEKAQEKASEQQGRASGRP
;
A
#
# COMPACT_ATOMS: atom_id res chain seq x y z
N MET A 1 -10.02 23.52 4.15
CA MET A 1 -9.57 24.90 3.84
C MET A 1 -8.38 24.76 2.91
N LYS A 2 -8.53 25.18 1.65
CA LYS A 2 -7.47 25.05 0.63
C LYS A 2 -6.48 26.19 0.84
N LYS A 3 -5.21 25.88 1.06
CA LYS A 3 -4.14 26.88 1.19
C LYS A 3 -3.56 27.10 -0.20
N THR A 4 -3.78 28.30 -0.75
CA THR A 4 -3.05 28.81 -1.91
C THR A 4 -1.66 29.22 -1.45
N ILE A 5 -0.64 28.53 -1.94
CA ILE A 5 0.76 28.94 -1.83
C ILE A 5 0.96 30.02 -2.90
N VAL A 6 1.31 31.22 -2.45
CA VAL A 6 1.69 32.35 -3.32
C VAL A 6 3.18 32.18 -3.57
N SER A 7 3.54 31.70 -4.76
CA SER A 7 4.92 31.75 -5.25
C SER A 7 5.30 33.24 -5.37
N SER A 8 6.33 33.64 -4.64
CA SER A 8 6.75 35.03 -4.50
C SER A 8 8.00 35.21 -5.35
N THR A 9 7.81 35.41 -6.66
CA THR A 9 8.85 35.85 -7.58
C THR A 9 9.46 37.15 -7.07
N LEU A 10 10.68 37.09 -6.53
CA LEU A 10 11.44 38.25 -6.10
C LEU A 10 12.19 38.82 -7.31
N GLY A 11 11.44 39.35 -8.27
CA GLY A 11 12.01 40.11 -9.39
C GLY A 11 12.57 41.43 -8.88
N LEU A 12 13.91 41.56 -8.87
CA LEU A 12 14.60 42.81 -8.60
C LEU A 12 14.44 43.76 -9.80
N LEU A 13 13.35 44.51 -9.80
CA LEU A 13 12.95 45.45 -10.85
C LEU A 13 13.88 46.69 -10.86
N LEU A 14 14.97 46.65 -11.63
CA LEU A 14 15.76 47.85 -11.97
C LEU A 14 15.03 48.66 -13.06
N LEU A 15 14.24 49.65 -12.63
CA LEU A 15 13.55 50.59 -13.50
C LEU A 15 14.53 51.56 -14.18
N PHE A 16 14.95 51.25 -15.41
CA PHE A 16 15.35 52.26 -16.39
C PHE A 16 14.20 52.51 -17.37
N ALA A 17 13.60 53.69 -17.26
CA ALA A 17 12.49 54.12 -18.08
C ALA A 17 12.95 54.48 -19.51
N GLY A 18 12.57 53.66 -20.48
CA GLY A 18 12.60 53.96 -21.90
C GLY A 18 11.57 53.10 -22.63
N ASN A 19 10.44 53.68 -23.01
CA ASN A 19 9.43 52.97 -23.81
C ASN A 19 9.96 52.77 -25.24
N VAL A 20 10.28 51.53 -25.60
CA VAL A 20 10.33 51.07 -26.99
C VAL A 20 9.48 49.81 -27.09
N TYR A 21 8.44 49.87 -27.92
CA TYR A 21 7.80 48.67 -28.45
C TYR A 21 8.81 48.02 -29.39
N ALA A 22 9.38 46.87 -28.99
CA ALA A 22 10.23 46.04 -29.83
C ALA A 22 9.61 44.65 -29.90
N ALA A 23 9.61 44.06 -31.10
CA ALA A 23 9.34 42.64 -31.28
C ALA A 23 10.32 41.86 -30.39
N GLU A 24 9.83 40.78 -29.80
CA GLU A 24 10.61 39.81 -29.01
C GLU A 24 11.56 39.06 -29.95
N ASP A 25 12.58 39.74 -30.48
CA ASP A 25 13.85 39.10 -30.76
C ASP A 25 14.64 39.22 -29.45
N GLU A 26 14.86 38.11 -28.74
CA GLU A 26 15.84 38.05 -27.66
C GLU A 26 17.19 38.40 -28.27
N THR A 27 17.60 39.66 -28.16
CA THR A 27 18.89 40.09 -28.64
C THR A 27 19.92 39.53 -27.67
N ALA A 28 20.52 38.39 -28.02
CA ALA A 28 21.70 37.87 -27.35
C ALA A 28 22.70 39.00 -27.12
N VAL A 29 23.27 39.09 -25.92
CA VAL A 29 24.26 40.12 -25.61
C VAL A 29 25.43 39.93 -26.56
N ASP A 30 25.75 40.96 -27.35
CA ASP A 30 26.89 40.87 -28.26
C ASP A 30 28.17 40.54 -27.47
N PRO A 31 28.84 39.40 -27.72
CA PRO A 31 30.05 39.02 -26.97
C PRO A 31 31.19 40.03 -27.11
N ASN A 32 31.14 40.88 -28.15
CA ASN A 32 32.12 41.95 -28.39
C ASN A 32 31.72 43.30 -27.76
N SER A 33 30.65 43.34 -26.95
CA SER A 33 30.19 44.55 -26.27
C SER A 33 31.09 44.92 -25.09
N GLU A 34 31.31 46.22 -24.85
CA GLU A 34 32.10 46.71 -23.70
C GLU A 34 31.53 46.28 -22.33
N LEU A 35 30.23 45.96 -22.28
CA LEU A 35 29.55 45.56 -21.04
C LEU A 35 29.42 44.04 -20.89
N TYR A 36 29.89 43.27 -21.86
CA TYR A 36 29.74 41.81 -21.86
C TYR A 36 30.42 41.17 -20.64
N ASP A 37 31.67 41.55 -20.36
CA ASP A 37 32.39 41.11 -19.15
C ASP A 37 31.64 41.46 -17.85
N THR A 38 30.93 42.58 -17.84
CA THR A 38 30.12 42.97 -16.67
C THR A 38 28.88 42.09 -16.53
N SER A 39 28.28 41.64 -17.64
CA SER A 39 27.18 40.67 -17.64
C SER A 39 27.64 39.35 -17.02
N ARG A 40 28.75 38.78 -17.52
CA ARG A 40 29.31 37.51 -17.02
C ARG A 40 29.61 37.54 -15.51
N VAL A 41 30.11 38.66 -14.99
CA VAL A 41 30.35 38.83 -13.54
C VAL A 41 29.05 38.91 -12.74
N ILE A 42 27.99 39.50 -13.30
CA ILE A 42 26.67 39.55 -12.64
C ILE A 42 26.06 38.14 -12.62
N GLU A 43 26.16 37.39 -13.71
CA GLU A 43 25.69 36.00 -13.82
C GLU A 43 26.35 35.11 -12.76
N GLU A 44 27.68 35.21 -12.59
CA GLU A 44 28.42 34.47 -11.56
C GLU A 44 27.94 34.85 -10.15
N ALA A 45 27.78 36.14 -9.88
CA ALA A 45 27.29 36.61 -8.57
C ALA A 45 25.84 36.15 -8.29
N GLU A 46 24.97 36.13 -9.30
CA GLU A 46 23.60 35.62 -9.18
C GLU A 46 23.58 34.12 -8.86
N TYR A 47 24.41 33.34 -9.55
CA TYR A 47 24.57 31.92 -9.27
C TYR A 47 25.10 31.66 -7.85
N GLU A 48 26.11 32.42 -7.41
CA GLU A 48 26.68 32.30 -6.06
C GLU A 48 25.69 32.66 -4.95
N LEU A 49 24.84 33.67 -5.19
CA LEU A 49 23.84 34.15 -4.23
C LEU A 49 22.57 33.29 -4.19
N THR A 50 22.30 32.50 -5.22
CA THR A 50 21.18 31.56 -5.25
C THR A 50 21.42 30.43 -4.26
N GLU A 51 20.44 30.14 -3.41
CA GLU A 51 20.58 29.15 -2.33
C GLU A 51 20.09 27.76 -2.73
N GLU A 52 18.94 27.67 -3.42
CA GLU A 52 18.32 26.41 -3.82
C GLU A 52 19.01 25.82 -5.05
N ASN A 53 19.34 24.52 -5.02
CA ASN A 53 20.04 23.89 -6.15
C ASN A 53 19.11 23.77 -7.36
N SER A 54 17.81 23.63 -7.13
CA SER A 54 16.80 23.65 -8.19
C SER A 54 16.73 24.99 -8.92
N GLU A 55 16.91 26.12 -8.22
CA GLU A 55 17.03 27.45 -8.85
C GLU A 55 18.37 27.62 -9.56
N LYS A 56 19.47 27.12 -8.98
CA LYS A 56 20.79 27.10 -9.63
C LYS A 56 20.78 26.35 -10.95
N ALA A 57 20.12 25.20 -10.99
CA ALA A 57 19.97 24.43 -12.21
C ALA A 57 19.25 25.22 -13.31
N LEU A 58 18.20 25.99 -12.96
CA LEU A 58 17.51 26.87 -13.92
C LEU A 58 18.40 28.00 -14.41
N LEU A 59 19.18 28.63 -13.52
CA LEU A 59 20.14 29.68 -13.92
C LEU A 59 21.20 29.14 -14.87
N GLN A 60 21.76 27.97 -14.58
CA GLN A 60 22.73 27.33 -15.47
C GLN A 60 22.11 26.95 -16.82
N ASP A 61 20.85 26.52 -16.83
CA ASP A 61 20.10 26.25 -18.05
C ASP A 61 19.87 27.52 -18.89
N GLU A 62 19.56 28.65 -18.24
CA GLU A 62 19.43 29.97 -18.88
C GLU A 62 20.77 30.44 -19.45
N TYR A 63 21.86 30.33 -18.69
CA TYR A 63 23.19 30.71 -19.18
C TYR A 63 23.62 29.86 -20.37
N ALA A 64 23.24 28.58 -20.39
CA ALA A 64 23.48 27.72 -21.55
C ALA A 64 22.73 28.24 -22.80
N ASP A 65 21.47 28.67 -22.67
CA ASP A 65 20.72 29.29 -23.76
C ASP A 65 21.40 30.58 -24.24
N ASP A 66 21.86 31.43 -23.32
CA ASP A 66 22.60 32.66 -23.65
C ASP A 66 23.87 32.35 -24.43
N ARG A 67 24.70 31.41 -23.96
CA ARG A 67 25.94 31.01 -24.66
C ARG A 67 25.64 30.53 -26.07
N LEU A 68 24.58 29.74 -26.27
CA LEU A 68 24.20 29.22 -27.58
C LEU A 68 23.77 30.35 -28.54
N ASN A 69 22.97 31.29 -28.04
CA ASN A 69 22.52 32.44 -28.83
C ASN A 69 23.70 33.36 -29.19
N GLU A 70 24.63 33.56 -28.26
CA GLU A 70 25.85 34.32 -28.49
C GLU A 70 26.82 33.65 -29.48
N ALA A 71 26.88 32.32 -29.46
CA ALA A 71 27.63 31.54 -30.44
C ALA A 71 27.04 31.77 -31.84
N GLU A 72 25.71 31.77 -31.98
CA GLU A 72 25.05 32.10 -33.25
C GLU A 72 25.40 33.52 -33.73
N VAL A 73 25.35 34.52 -32.85
CA VAL A 73 25.76 35.90 -33.19
C VAL A 73 27.23 35.97 -33.63
N SER A 74 28.11 35.19 -33.00
CA SER A 74 29.53 35.12 -33.35
C SER A 74 29.73 34.48 -34.73
N LEU A 75 29.01 33.40 -35.02
CA LEU A 75 29.02 32.76 -36.34
C LEU A 75 28.52 33.68 -37.45
N ASP A 76 27.46 34.47 -37.21
CA ASP A 76 26.93 35.45 -38.16
C ASP A 76 27.93 36.56 -38.51
N LYS A 77 28.86 36.84 -37.59
CA LYS A 77 29.97 37.79 -37.79
C LYS A 77 31.21 37.14 -38.40
N GLY A 78 31.21 35.81 -38.56
CA GLY A 78 32.35 35.03 -39.02
C GLY A 78 33.46 34.90 -37.96
N ASP A 79 33.14 35.06 -36.68
CA ASP A 79 34.06 34.86 -35.56
C ASP A 79 33.96 33.43 -35.02
N GLU A 80 34.54 32.50 -35.78
CA GLU A 80 34.46 31.06 -35.51
C GLU A 80 35.13 30.67 -34.19
N ALA A 81 36.25 31.31 -33.85
CA ALA A 81 36.99 31.00 -32.63
C ALA A 81 36.18 31.37 -31.38
N ASN A 82 35.52 32.54 -31.39
CA ASN A 82 34.66 32.94 -30.30
C ASN A 82 33.41 32.06 -30.21
N ALA A 83 32.84 31.65 -31.35
CA ALA A 83 31.71 30.73 -31.36
C ALA A 83 32.06 29.35 -30.79
N GLU A 84 33.26 28.83 -31.05
CA GLU A 84 33.73 27.57 -30.48
C GLU A 84 33.88 27.66 -28.95
N GLU A 85 34.50 28.73 -28.43
CA GLU A 85 34.61 28.99 -26.99
C GLU A 85 33.23 29.06 -26.33
N LEU A 86 32.27 29.78 -26.95
CA LEU A 86 30.90 29.87 -26.44
C LEU A 86 30.15 28.53 -26.47
N LEU A 87 30.44 27.65 -27.44
CA LEU A 87 29.89 26.30 -27.47
C LEU A 87 30.51 25.40 -26.39
N GLU A 88 31.75 25.64 -25.98
CA GLU A 88 32.35 24.97 -24.82
C GLU A 88 31.74 25.46 -23.51
N ASP A 89 31.57 26.78 -23.33
CA ASP A 89 30.87 27.36 -22.18
C ASP A 89 29.42 26.83 -22.09
N TYR A 90 28.73 26.72 -23.23
CA TYR A 90 27.41 26.11 -23.34
C TYR A 90 27.39 24.69 -22.76
N GLU A 91 28.33 23.83 -23.19
CA GLU A 91 28.44 22.46 -22.70
C GLU A 91 28.71 22.42 -21.17
N GLU A 92 29.51 23.35 -20.65
CA GLU A 92 29.80 23.46 -19.23
C GLU A 92 28.56 23.86 -18.42
N HIS A 93 27.81 24.86 -18.88
CA HIS A 93 26.57 25.28 -18.22
C HIS A 93 25.49 24.17 -18.24
N VAL A 94 25.31 23.44 -19.35
CA VAL A 94 24.42 22.27 -19.39
C VAL A 94 24.85 21.22 -18.36
N LYS A 95 26.15 20.94 -18.27
CA LYS A 95 26.69 19.99 -17.31
C LYS A 95 26.48 20.45 -15.87
N GLN A 96 26.69 21.74 -15.57
CA GLN A 96 26.50 22.28 -14.23
C GLN A 96 25.01 22.25 -13.84
N ALA A 97 24.09 22.53 -14.78
CA ALA A 97 22.66 22.38 -14.55
C ALA A 97 22.28 20.93 -14.15
N GLU A 98 22.87 19.92 -14.81
CA GLU A 98 22.67 18.52 -14.43
C GLU A 98 23.20 18.20 -13.02
N GLU A 99 24.38 18.70 -12.67
CA GLU A 99 24.99 18.52 -11.35
C GLU A 99 24.15 19.18 -10.24
N ASP A 100 23.66 20.40 -10.47
CA ASP A 100 22.80 21.11 -9.53
C ASP A 100 21.43 20.41 -9.38
N MET A 101 20.90 19.85 -10.46
CA MET A 101 19.69 19.02 -10.40
C MET A 101 19.89 17.75 -9.59
N GLU A 102 21.04 17.10 -9.71
CA GLU A 102 21.37 15.94 -8.89
C GLU A 102 21.50 16.34 -7.41
N ALA A 103 22.18 17.46 -7.12
CA ALA A 103 22.27 17.99 -5.76
C ALA A 103 20.89 18.35 -5.18
N ALA A 104 20.00 18.93 -5.98
CA ALA A 104 18.62 19.23 -5.58
C ALA A 104 17.85 17.95 -5.19
N LYS A 105 18.01 16.86 -5.96
CA LYS A 105 17.45 15.53 -5.63
C LYS A 105 17.97 15.02 -4.29
N GLU A 106 19.28 15.07 -4.09
CA GLU A 106 19.94 14.59 -2.87
C GLU A 106 19.51 15.38 -1.63
N ASN A 107 19.28 16.69 -1.79
CA ASN A 107 18.80 17.58 -0.74
C ASN A 107 17.28 17.47 -0.48
N GLY A 108 16.57 16.68 -1.30
CA GLY A 108 15.13 16.46 -1.15
C GLY A 108 14.28 17.65 -1.59
N GLU A 109 14.79 18.49 -2.49
CA GLU A 109 14.04 19.58 -3.12
C GLU A 109 12.95 19.00 -4.07
N ASP A 110 11.82 19.69 -4.20
CA ASP A 110 10.79 19.33 -5.19
C ASP A 110 11.18 19.89 -6.56
N ILE A 111 11.76 19.03 -7.37
CA ILE A 111 12.29 19.38 -8.68
C ILE A 111 11.35 19.04 -9.84
N SER A 112 10.14 18.57 -9.57
CA SER A 112 9.25 18.04 -10.61
C SER A 112 9.00 19.01 -11.76
N THR A 113 8.81 20.29 -11.42
CA THR A 113 8.64 21.37 -12.40
C THR A 113 9.95 21.76 -13.08
N VAL A 114 11.06 21.76 -12.33
CA VAL A 114 12.38 22.11 -12.86
C VAL A 114 12.85 21.07 -13.88
N GLU A 115 12.65 19.78 -13.60
CA GLU A 115 12.94 18.70 -14.53
C GLU A 115 12.17 18.84 -15.84
N GLU A 116 10.89 19.21 -15.79
CA GLU A 116 10.07 19.45 -16.98
C GLU A 116 10.63 20.61 -17.81
N THR A 117 10.95 21.73 -17.16
CA THR A 117 11.53 22.92 -17.82
C THR A 117 12.86 22.59 -18.52
N LEU A 118 13.80 21.93 -17.82
CA LEU A 118 15.10 21.59 -18.40
C LEU A 118 14.98 20.64 -19.59
N VAL A 119 14.03 19.69 -19.55
CA VAL A 119 13.77 18.80 -20.69
C VAL A 119 13.21 19.58 -21.87
N GLU A 120 12.26 20.49 -21.65
CA GLU A 120 11.72 21.35 -22.70
C GLU A 120 12.80 22.25 -23.32
N ASN A 121 13.63 22.88 -22.49
CA ASN A 121 14.70 23.77 -22.97
C ASN A 121 15.79 22.98 -23.70
N SER A 122 16.18 21.81 -23.20
CA SER A 122 17.04 20.89 -23.94
C SER A 122 16.46 20.58 -25.32
N GLN A 123 15.18 20.23 -25.44
CA GLN A 123 14.58 19.97 -26.76
C GLN A 123 14.70 21.16 -27.71
N LYS A 124 14.42 22.39 -27.24
CA LYS A 124 14.58 23.61 -28.03
C LYS A 124 16.03 23.81 -28.46
N ARG A 125 17.00 23.67 -27.55
CA ARG A 125 18.43 23.78 -27.89
C ARG A 125 18.89 22.75 -28.91
N SER A 126 18.38 21.53 -28.81
CA SER A 126 18.63 20.48 -29.79
C SER A 126 18.07 20.84 -31.18
N GLU A 127 16.94 21.52 -31.24
CA GLU A 127 16.40 22.05 -32.50
C GLU A 127 17.26 23.20 -33.04
N ASN A 128 17.69 24.13 -32.19
CA ASN A 128 18.57 25.24 -32.55
C ASN A 128 19.92 24.75 -33.10
N LEU A 129 20.59 23.84 -32.39
CA LEU A 129 21.86 23.24 -32.84
C LEU A 129 21.70 22.49 -34.17
N ARG A 130 20.58 21.79 -34.39
CA ARG A 130 20.30 21.16 -35.70
C ARG A 130 20.10 22.20 -36.80
N ALA A 131 19.36 23.27 -36.52
CA ALA A 131 19.15 24.35 -37.48
C ALA A 131 20.49 25.02 -37.86
N LEU A 132 21.37 25.26 -36.87
CA LEU A 132 22.71 25.76 -37.12
C LEU A 132 23.53 24.79 -37.98
N LEU A 133 23.50 23.47 -37.72
CA LEU A 133 24.21 22.49 -38.55
C LEU A 133 23.74 22.47 -40.02
N GLU A 134 22.47 22.74 -40.27
CA GLU A 134 21.89 22.74 -41.61
C GLU A 134 22.27 23.99 -42.42
N ARG A 135 22.85 25.01 -41.80
CA ARG A 135 23.32 26.22 -42.49
C ARG A 135 24.45 25.91 -43.48
N GLU A 136 24.25 26.31 -44.73
CA GLU A 136 25.24 26.09 -45.80
C GLU A 136 26.42 27.07 -45.73
N ASP A 137 26.22 28.24 -45.12
CA ASP A 137 27.20 29.32 -44.98
C ASP A 137 28.19 29.11 -43.83
N LEU A 138 27.94 28.12 -42.96
CA LEU A 138 28.84 27.82 -41.85
C LEU A 138 30.09 27.03 -42.28
N PRO A 139 31.28 27.44 -41.81
CA PRO A 139 32.54 26.70 -41.92
C PRO A 139 32.46 25.27 -41.36
N GLU A 140 33.25 24.36 -41.92
CA GLU A 140 33.27 22.95 -41.48
C GLU A 140 33.75 22.78 -40.04
N GLU A 141 34.63 23.65 -39.55
CA GLU A 141 35.14 23.63 -38.17
C GLU A 141 34.03 23.99 -37.18
N ALA A 142 33.30 25.08 -37.43
CA ALA A 142 32.11 25.46 -36.67
C ALA A 142 31.04 24.35 -36.67
N LYS A 143 30.78 23.72 -37.84
CA LYS A 143 29.87 22.57 -37.93
C LYS A 143 30.32 21.39 -37.08
N ALA A 144 31.61 21.12 -36.99
CA ALA A 144 32.14 20.07 -36.13
C ALA A 144 31.90 20.37 -34.64
N GLY A 145 32.11 21.63 -34.21
CA GLY A 145 31.80 22.08 -32.85
C GLY A 145 30.33 21.93 -32.49
N ILE A 146 29.43 22.43 -33.36
CA ILE A 146 27.98 22.32 -33.17
C ILE A 146 27.53 20.84 -33.14
N ALA A 147 28.10 20.00 -34.01
CA ALA A 147 27.78 18.57 -34.05
C ALA A 147 28.19 17.85 -32.75
N LYS A 148 29.35 18.22 -32.20
CA LYS A 148 29.81 17.73 -30.90
C LYS A 148 28.87 18.17 -29.77
N ALA A 149 28.50 19.44 -29.72
CA ALA A 149 27.55 19.97 -28.73
C ALA A 149 26.20 19.23 -28.79
N LEU A 150 25.68 19.00 -30.00
CA LEU A 150 24.44 18.25 -30.21
C LEU A 150 24.55 16.79 -29.76
N GLU A 151 25.67 16.11 -30.04
CA GLU A 151 25.92 14.73 -29.60
C GLU A 151 25.99 14.65 -28.07
N ASN A 152 26.71 15.59 -27.44
CA ASN A 152 26.84 15.68 -25.99
C ASN A 152 25.48 15.90 -25.33
N GLN A 153 24.68 16.81 -25.86
CA GLN A 153 23.33 17.07 -25.36
C GLN A 153 22.40 15.85 -25.51
N GLN A 154 22.44 15.15 -26.66
CA GLN A 154 21.64 13.93 -26.84
C GLN A 154 22.05 12.82 -25.87
N LYS A 155 23.35 12.71 -25.57
CA LYS A 155 23.86 11.74 -24.61
C LYS A 155 23.41 12.07 -23.19
N ALA A 156 23.46 13.34 -22.80
CA ALA A 156 22.90 13.86 -21.56
C ALA A 156 21.42 13.48 -21.42
N GLU A 157 20.60 13.80 -22.42
CA GLU A 157 19.16 13.48 -22.44
C GLU A 157 18.89 11.96 -22.32
N GLN A 158 19.64 11.13 -23.04
CA GLN A 158 19.50 9.68 -22.96
C GLN A 158 19.84 9.14 -21.56
N ASN A 159 20.91 9.64 -20.95
CA ASN A 159 21.29 9.25 -19.59
C ASN A 159 20.21 9.66 -18.58
N TYR A 160 19.69 10.88 -18.71
CA TYR A 160 18.60 11.39 -17.89
C TYR A 160 17.33 10.51 -18.00
N LEU A 161 16.88 10.22 -19.22
CA LEU A 161 15.70 9.38 -19.46
C LEU A 161 15.90 7.95 -18.93
N ALA A 162 17.09 7.39 -19.07
CA ALA A 162 17.42 6.07 -18.53
C ALA A 162 17.41 6.06 -16.98
N ALA A 163 17.96 7.09 -16.35
CA ALA A 163 17.94 7.25 -14.90
C ALA A 163 16.50 7.41 -14.38
N ARG A 164 15.70 8.26 -15.03
CA ARG A 164 14.28 8.48 -14.69
C ARG A 164 13.47 7.19 -14.78
N LYS A 165 13.61 6.45 -15.88
CA LYS A 165 12.91 5.17 -16.06
C LYS A 165 13.25 4.17 -14.96
N LYS A 166 14.54 4.08 -14.59
CA LYS A 166 14.99 3.21 -13.50
C LYS A 166 14.41 3.63 -12.14
N ALA A 167 14.28 4.94 -11.91
CA ALA A 167 13.65 5.47 -10.70
C ALA A 167 12.14 5.16 -10.65
N GLU A 168 11.43 5.32 -11.77
CA GLU A 168 10.01 4.94 -11.89
C GLU A 168 9.80 3.43 -11.64
N GLU A 169 10.62 2.56 -12.25
CA GLU A 169 10.57 1.11 -12.01
C GLU A 169 10.82 0.75 -10.54
N ALA A 170 11.79 1.40 -9.90
CA ALA A 170 12.06 1.18 -8.47
C ALA A 170 10.89 1.65 -7.57
N GLN A 171 10.24 2.75 -7.95
CA GLN A 171 9.08 3.26 -7.23
C GLN A 171 7.86 2.34 -7.38
N GLU A 172 7.63 1.78 -8.56
CA GLU A 172 6.54 0.82 -8.81
C GLU A 172 6.71 -0.44 -7.95
N VAL A 173 7.93 -1.01 -7.92
CA VAL A 173 8.26 -2.17 -7.07
C VAL A 173 8.03 -1.85 -5.59
N ALA A 174 8.51 -0.69 -5.12
CA ALA A 174 8.33 -0.30 -3.72
C ALA A 174 6.85 -0.11 -3.35
N GLN A 175 6.02 0.38 -4.29
CA GLN A 175 4.58 0.50 -4.08
C GLN A 175 3.87 -0.86 -4.04
N GLU A 176 4.27 -1.80 -4.91
CA GLU A 176 3.72 -3.15 -4.93
C GLU A 176 4.03 -3.89 -3.61
N GLU A 177 5.28 -3.84 -3.15
CA GLU A 177 5.69 -4.44 -1.87
C GLU A 177 4.93 -3.83 -0.67
N ALA A 178 4.76 -2.50 -0.64
CA ALA A 178 4.01 -1.82 0.41
C ALA A 178 2.51 -2.19 0.42
N GLN A 179 1.93 -2.41 -0.76
CA GLN A 179 0.54 -2.85 -0.89
C GLN A 179 0.37 -4.30 -0.43
N GLU A 180 1.27 -5.21 -0.82
CA GLU A 180 1.24 -6.60 -0.36
C GLU A 180 1.35 -6.68 1.17
N GLU A 181 2.31 -5.96 1.78
CA GLU A 181 2.49 -5.97 3.24
C GLU A 181 1.24 -5.43 3.98
N THR A 182 0.58 -4.42 3.40
CA THR A 182 -0.68 -3.88 3.96
C THR A 182 -1.81 -4.89 3.85
N GLN A 183 -1.95 -5.57 2.71
CA GLN A 183 -2.97 -6.59 2.51
C GLN A 183 -2.77 -7.80 3.43
N GLU A 184 -1.54 -8.27 3.63
CA GLU A 184 -1.24 -9.37 4.56
C GLU A 184 -1.65 -9.01 6.00
N LYS A 185 -1.28 -7.81 6.48
CA LYS A 185 -1.65 -7.34 7.83
C LYS A 185 -3.16 -7.22 8.03
N GLU A 186 -3.90 -6.83 6.98
CA GLU A 186 -5.36 -6.78 7.03
C GLU A 186 -5.98 -8.18 7.04
N GLN A 187 -5.47 -9.11 6.24
CA GLN A 187 -5.91 -10.50 6.22
C GLN A 187 -5.66 -11.19 7.57
N GLU A 188 -4.48 -11.00 8.18
CA GLU A 188 -4.15 -11.57 9.49
C GLU A 188 -5.12 -11.07 10.58
N LYS A 189 -5.39 -9.75 10.61
CA LYS A 189 -6.39 -9.17 11.54
C LYS A 189 -7.80 -9.68 11.29
N ALA A 190 -8.17 -9.96 10.05
CA ALA A 190 -9.47 -10.53 9.72
C ALA A 190 -9.58 -11.99 10.20
N GLN A 191 -8.53 -12.79 10.00
CA GLN A 191 -8.46 -14.17 10.47
C GLN A 191 -8.52 -14.24 12.01
N GLU A 192 -7.76 -13.40 12.73
CA GLU A 192 -7.77 -13.36 14.19
C GLU A 192 -9.17 -13.02 14.75
N LYS A 193 -9.89 -12.09 14.10
CA LYS A 193 -11.28 -11.77 14.47
C LYS A 193 -12.24 -12.93 14.21
N GLN A 194 -12.04 -13.65 13.11
CA GLN A 194 -12.84 -14.82 12.76
C GLN A 194 -12.63 -15.96 13.75
N GLU A 195 -11.39 -16.26 14.13
CA GLU A 195 -11.07 -17.27 15.14
C GLU A 195 -11.71 -16.94 16.49
N LYS A 196 -11.55 -15.70 16.97
CA LYS A 196 -12.19 -15.23 18.22
C LYS A 196 -13.72 -15.33 18.19
N ALA A 197 -14.34 -15.14 17.02
CA ALA A 197 -15.78 -15.29 16.86
C ALA A 197 -16.21 -16.78 16.88
N GLN A 198 -15.43 -17.65 16.23
CA GLN A 198 -15.67 -19.10 16.23
C GLN A 198 -15.50 -19.71 17.63
N GLU A 199 -14.46 -19.33 18.36
CA GLU A 199 -14.22 -19.80 19.74
C GLU A 199 -15.40 -19.43 20.66
N LYS A 200 -15.87 -18.18 20.61
CA LYS A 200 -17.05 -17.73 21.36
C LYS A 200 -18.33 -18.45 20.95
N ALA A 201 -18.46 -18.85 19.69
CA ALA A 201 -19.62 -19.61 19.21
C ALA A 201 -19.58 -21.05 19.73
N GLN A 202 -18.42 -21.69 19.69
CA GLN A 202 -18.20 -23.04 20.23
C GLN A 202 -18.45 -23.09 21.75
N GLU A 203 -17.92 -22.12 22.51
CA GLU A 203 -18.14 -22.05 23.97
C GLU A 203 -19.64 -21.92 24.32
N LYS A 204 -20.40 -21.13 23.54
CA LYS A 204 -21.86 -21.02 23.71
C LYS A 204 -22.58 -22.32 23.35
N GLN A 205 -22.12 -23.02 22.32
CA GLN A 205 -22.70 -24.30 21.89
C GLN A 205 -22.47 -25.38 22.96
N GLU A 206 -21.26 -25.48 23.51
CA GLU A 206 -20.93 -26.42 24.60
C GLU A 206 -21.81 -26.16 25.83
N LYS A 207 -21.90 -24.90 26.28
CA LYS A 207 -22.78 -24.53 27.41
C LYS A 207 -24.25 -24.84 27.15
N ALA A 208 -24.71 -24.76 25.91
CA ALA A 208 -26.08 -25.13 25.54
C ALA A 208 -26.28 -26.65 25.56
N GLN A 209 -25.30 -27.42 25.07
CA GLN A 209 -25.32 -28.88 25.09
C GLN A 209 -25.28 -29.42 26.52
N GLU A 210 -24.42 -28.89 27.38
CA GLU A 210 -24.32 -29.27 28.79
C GLU A 210 -25.65 -29.05 29.52
N LYS A 211 -26.28 -27.89 29.33
CA LYS A 211 -27.63 -27.62 29.88
C LYS A 211 -28.72 -28.52 29.32
N ALA A 212 -28.59 -28.97 28.08
CA ALA A 212 -29.54 -29.90 27.48
C ALA A 212 -29.37 -31.31 28.06
N GLN A 213 -28.13 -31.77 28.24
CA GLN A 213 -27.79 -33.05 28.88
C GLN A 213 -28.26 -33.07 30.34
N GLU A 214 -28.02 -32.02 31.12
CA GLU A 214 -28.46 -31.93 32.51
C GLU A 214 -30.00 -32.02 32.63
N LYS A 215 -30.73 -31.40 31.70
CA LYS A 215 -32.21 -31.52 31.64
C LYS A 215 -32.66 -32.93 31.26
N GLN A 216 -31.95 -33.58 30.34
CA GLN A 216 -32.25 -34.94 29.90
C GLN A 216 -32.02 -35.94 31.05
N GLU A 217 -30.91 -35.83 31.77
CA GLU A 217 -30.63 -36.66 32.95
C GLU A 217 -31.70 -36.50 34.03
N LYS A 218 -32.05 -35.26 34.39
CA LYS A 218 -33.14 -35.00 35.35
C LYS A 218 -34.49 -35.56 34.90
N ALA A 219 -34.76 -35.59 33.60
CA ALA A 219 -35.99 -36.19 33.06
C ALA A 219 -35.95 -37.72 33.14
N GLN A 220 -34.81 -38.35 32.83
CA GLN A 220 -34.60 -39.79 32.93
C GLN A 220 -34.69 -40.28 34.38
N GLU A 221 -34.06 -39.57 35.31
CA GLU A 221 -34.11 -39.88 36.75
C GLU A 221 -35.55 -39.85 37.29
N LYS A 222 -36.32 -38.83 36.91
CA LYS A 222 -37.76 -38.75 37.25
C LYS A 222 -38.57 -39.88 36.64
N ALA A 223 -38.28 -40.29 35.41
CA ALA A 223 -38.96 -41.39 34.75
C ALA A 223 -38.64 -42.73 35.42
N GLN A 224 -37.37 -42.98 35.76
CA GLN A 224 -36.95 -44.18 36.50
C GLN A 224 -37.59 -44.24 37.88
N ALA A 225 -37.60 -43.14 38.64
CA ALA A 225 -38.24 -43.09 39.95
C ALA A 225 -39.76 -43.35 39.89
N GLN A 226 -40.44 -42.94 38.81
CA GLN A 226 -41.84 -43.28 38.58
C GLN A 226 -42.03 -44.76 38.23
N GLN A 227 -41.14 -45.34 37.42
CA GLN A 227 -41.16 -46.74 37.06
C GLN A 227 -40.93 -47.64 38.28
N GLU A 228 -39.96 -47.33 39.14
CA GLU A 228 -39.70 -48.05 40.39
C GLU A 228 -40.92 -48.03 41.31
N LYS A 229 -41.53 -46.85 41.53
CA LYS A 229 -42.77 -46.73 42.31
C LYS A 229 -43.93 -47.53 41.74
N ALA A 230 -44.01 -47.66 40.42
CA ALA A 230 -45.04 -48.47 39.77
C ALA A 230 -44.77 -49.98 39.96
N GLN A 231 -43.50 -50.41 39.84
CA GLN A 231 -43.08 -51.78 40.08
C GLN A 231 -43.28 -52.20 41.53
N GLU A 232 -42.93 -51.36 42.49
CA GLU A 232 -43.12 -51.61 43.92
C GLU A 232 -44.61 -51.79 44.26
N LYS A 233 -45.47 -50.93 43.70
CA LYS A 233 -46.94 -51.09 43.85
C LYS A 233 -47.45 -52.38 43.22
N ALA A 234 -46.93 -52.77 42.06
CA ALA A 234 -47.32 -54.02 41.40
C ALA A 234 -46.88 -55.26 42.20
N GLN A 235 -45.66 -55.26 42.73
CA GLN A 235 -45.14 -56.32 43.61
C GLN A 235 -45.96 -56.43 44.89
N ALA A 236 -46.25 -55.32 45.56
CA ALA A 236 -47.09 -55.32 46.76
C ALA A 236 -48.52 -55.84 46.50
N GLN A 237 -49.08 -55.60 45.32
CA GLN A 237 -50.36 -56.18 44.92
C GLN A 237 -50.26 -57.69 44.66
N GLN A 238 -49.16 -58.12 44.04
CA GLN A 238 -48.88 -59.54 43.78
C GLN A 238 -48.69 -60.32 45.09
N GLU A 239 -47.92 -59.79 46.05
CA GLU A 239 -47.74 -60.39 47.38
C GLU A 239 -49.08 -60.52 48.11
N LYS A 240 -49.90 -59.45 48.15
CA LYS A 240 -51.24 -59.50 48.74
C LYS A 240 -52.15 -60.54 48.07
N ALA A 241 -52.01 -60.75 46.76
CA ALA A 241 -52.76 -61.77 46.04
C ALA A 241 -52.28 -63.18 46.40
N GLN A 242 -50.96 -63.38 46.50
CA GLN A 242 -50.36 -64.66 46.91
C GLN A 242 -50.72 -65.02 48.35
N GLU A 243 -50.65 -64.06 49.29
CA GLU A 243 -51.01 -64.26 50.69
C GLU A 243 -52.49 -64.67 50.83
N LYS A 244 -53.39 -64.01 50.08
CA LYS A 244 -54.80 -64.42 50.01
C LYS A 244 -54.99 -65.82 49.43
N ALA A 245 -54.23 -66.19 48.39
CA ALA A 245 -54.30 -67.51 47.79
C ALA A 245 -53.79 -68.60 48.75
N GLN A 246 -52.69 -68.35 49.46
CA GLN A 246 -52.15 -69.25 50.50
C GLN A 246 -53.15 -69.41 51.66
N ALA A 247 -53.71 -68.32 52.18
CA ALA A 247 -54.72 -68.39 53.24
C ALA A 247 -55.98 -69.17 52.80
N GLN A 248 -56.35 -69.11 51.52
CA GLN A 248 -57.43 -69.94 50.97
C GLN A 248 -57.05 -71.41 50.87
N GLN A 249 -55.80 -71.73 50.46
CA GLN A 249 -55.29 -73.09 50.46
C GLN A 249 -55.22 -73.69 51.87
N GLU A 250 -54.70 -72.96 52.86
CA GLU A 250 -54.66 -73.41 54.26
C GLU A 250 -56.07 -73.71 54.79
N LYS A 251 -57.03 -72.81 54.55
CA LYS A 251 -58.45 -73.05 54.92
C LYS A 251 -59.04 -74.28 54.22
N ALA A 252 -58.63 -74.57 52.99
CA ALA A 252 -59.07 -75.75 52.26
C ALA A 252 -58.44 -77.03 52.84
N GLN A 253 -57.15 -77.00 53.17
CA GLN A 253 -56.43 -78.09 53.82
C GLN A 253 -56.98 -78.38 55.22
N GLU A 254 -57.19 -77.35 56.06
CA GLU A 254 -57.78 -77.52 57.40
C GLU A 254 -59.18 -78.14 57.34
N LYS A 255 -59.99 -77.77 56.32
CA LYS A 255 -61.28 -78.42 56.07
C LYS A 255 -61.14 -79.88 55.63
N GLN A 256 -60.14 -80.19 54.80
CA GLN A 256 -59.84 -81.58 54.41
C GLN A 256 -59.37 -82.41 55.60
N GLU A 257 -58.46 -81.89 56.44
CA GLU A 257 -57.98 -82.57 57.65
C GLU A 257 -59.13 -82.84 58.61
N LYS A 258 -59.98 -81.84 58.92
CA LYS A 258 -61.18 -82.03 59.74
C LYS A 258 -62.15 -83.06 59.15
N ALA A 259 -62.25 -83.16 57.82
CA ALA A 259 -63.06 -84.18 57.17
C ALA A 259 -62.44 -85.57 57.30
N GLN A 260 -61.12 -85.69 57.17
CA GLN A 260 -60.37 -86.94 57.37
C GLN A 260 -60.41 -87.41 58.83
N GLU A 261 -60.25 -86.49 59.79
CA GLU A 261 -60.34 -86.77 61.23
C GLU A 261 -61.74 -87.27 61.61
N LYS A 262 -62.81 -86.64 61.07
CA LYS A 262 -64.18 -87.15 61.25
C LYS A 262 -64.39 -88.52 60.61
N ALA A 263 -63.77 -88.79 59.46
CA ALA A 263 -63.85 -90.09 58.81
C ALA A 263 -63.11 -91.18 59.59
N SER A 264 -61.95 -90.87 60.16
CA SER A 264 -61.17 -91.80 61.00
C SER A 264 -61.80 -92.02 62.37
N GLU A 265 -62.41 -91.02 63.00
CA GLU A 265 -63.24 -91.19 64.21
C GLU A 265 -64.46 -92.09 63.95
N GLN A 266 -65.09 -91.98 62.78
CA GLN A 266 -66.20 -92.88 62.39
C GLN A 266 -65.72 -94.31 62.14
N GLN A 267 -64.52 -94.51 61.57
CA GLN A 267 -63.91 -95.84 61.44
C GLN A 267 -63.46 -96.43 62.77
N GLY A 268 -62.95 -95.61 63.70
CA GLY A 268 -62.60 -96.04 65.08
C GLY A 268 -63.82 -96.41 65.92
N ARG A 269 -64.98 -95.77 65.69
CA ARG A 269 -66.26 -96.17 66.30
C ARG A 269 -66.86 -97.44 65.70
N ALA A 270 -66.44 -97.84 64.49
CA ALA A 270 -66.89 -99.08 63.84
C ALA A 270 -66.08 -100.31 64.27
N SER A 271 -64.85 -100.15 64.77
CA SER A 271 -63.97 -101.22 65.26
C SER A 271 -64.04 -101.47 66.79
N GLY A 272 -64.83 -100.68 67.52
CA GLY A 272 -65.07 -100.80 68.96
C GLY A 272 -66.48 -101.27 69.34
N ARG A 273 -66.91 -102.42 68.81
CA ARG A 273 -68.07 -103.17 69.33
C ARG A 273 -67.68 -104.66 69.41
N PRO A 274 -68.08 -105.34 70.50
CA PRO A 274 -67.40 -106.48 71.13
C PRO A 274 -67.26 -107.73 70.27
#